data_AF-A0A8C2UIV1-F1
#
_entry.id   AF-A0A8C2UIV1-F1
#
_cell.length_a   1.000
_cell.length_b   1.000
_cell.length_c   1.000
_cell.angle_alpha   90.00
_cell.angle_beta   90.00
_cell.angle_gamma   90.00
#
_symmetry.space_group_name_H-M   'P 1'
#
loop_
_entity.id
_entity.type
_entity.pdbx_description
1 polymer ?
#
loop_
_entity_poly.entity_id
_entity_poly.type
_entity_poly.pdbx_seq_one_letter_code
_entity_poly.pdbx_strand_id
1 'polypeptide(L)'
;MLWLLCGPSRTMETHQVLVIRIRIPDGGAVDWTVHSAPQLLFRDVLDVIGQVLPDATTTAFEYEDEDGDRITVRSDEEMKAMLSYYYSTVMEQQVNGQLIEPLQIYPRGNVNTRAGSANNSSSSVSDSLPNIRYRDILGHGNGGTLNVCLMFVFQVIPLDITLELQKQIMSELEILYKCDSSYIIGFYGAFFVENRISLCTEFMDGGSLDVYRKIPEHVLGRIAVAVVKGLTYLWSLKILHRDVKPSNMLVNTRGQVKLCDFGVSTQLVNSIAKTYVGTNAYMAPERISGEQYGIHSDVWSLGISFMEVCKRLSFSHPLQLLQCIVDEESPVLPAGEFSEPFVHFITQCMRKQPKERPAPENLMGHPFIVQYDDGHAEVVSMWVCRTLEERRSAQGAP
;
A
#
# COMPACT_ATOMS: atom_id res chain seq x y z
N MET A 1 -35.93 -32.46 -17.16
CA MET A 1 -34.69 -33.13 -16.73
C MET A 1 -33.89 -32.12 -15.92
N LEU A 2 -33.94 -32.05 -14.59
CA LEU A 2 -34.39 -33.01 -13.56
C LEU A 2 -33.34 -34.11 -13.26
N TRP A 3 -32.56 -33.88 -12.18
CA TRP A 3 -31.81 -34.86 -11.34
C TRP A 3 -30.51 -35.44 -11.95
N LEU A 4 -29.39 -35.72 -11.25
CA LEU A 4 -28.84 -35.55 -9.86
C LEU A 4 -27.30 -35.30 -10.01
N LEU A 5 -26.37 -35.11 -9.05
CA LEU A 5 -26.20 -35.21 -7.57
C LEU A 5 -25.72 -33.84 -7.01
N CYS A 6 -25.43 -33.52 -5.73
CA CYS A 6 -25.20 -34.22 -4.43
C CYS A 6 -23.76 -34.63 -4.02
N GLY A 7 -22.88 -33.63 -3.79
CA GLY A 7 -21.62 -33.70 -2.99
C GLY A 7 -20.43 -34.45 -3.64
N PRO A 8 -19.19 -34.48 -3.06
CA PRO A 8 -18.58 -33.84 -1.90
C PRO A 8 -19.03 -32.49 -1.30
N SER A 9 -19.42 -32.48 -0.02
CA SER A 9 -18.83 -31.49 0.89
C SER A 9 -17.54 -32.11 1.44
N ARG A 10 -16.38 -31.56 1.09
CA ARG A 10 -15.10 -31.92 1.73
C ARG A 10 -14.36 -30.66 2.16
N THR A 11 -14.59 -30.29 3.42
CA THR A 11 -13.58 -29.60 4.22
C THR A 11 -12.36 -30.52 4.31
N MET A 12 -11.39 -30.35 3.41
CA MET A 12 -10.06 -30.92 3.62
C MET A 12 -9.24 -29.97 4.49
N GLU A 13 -9.67 -29.86 5.75
CA GLU A 13 -8.78 -29.59 6.89
C GLU A 13 -7.88 -30.82 7.14
N THR A 14 -7.25 -31.33 6.09
CA THR A 14 -6.03 -32.10 6.23
C THR A 14 -4.97 -31.11 6.69
N HIS A 15 -4.73 -31.07 8.00
CA HIS A 15 -3.52 -30.49 8.57
C HIS A 15 -2.33 -31.12 7.84
N GLN A 16 -1.80 -30.43 6.82
CA GLN A 16 -0.52 -30.82 6.22
C GLN A 16 0.53 -30.60 7.29
N VAL A 17 0.96 -31.70 7.89
CA VAL A 17 2.02 -31.74 8.89
C VAL A 17 3.31 -31.31 8.19
N LEU A 18 3.68 -30.05 8.38
CA LEU A 18 4.90 -29.48 7.84
C LEU A 18 6.07 -30.06 8.63
N VAL A 19 7.08 -30.58 7.92
CA VAL A 19 8.34 -31.01 8.52
C VAL A 19 9.42 -30.05 8.07
N ILE A 20 10.06 -29.39 9.02
CA ILE A 20 11.17 -28.45 8.79
C ILE A 20 12.46 -29.14 9.19
N ARG A 21 13.39 -29.30 8.23
CA ARG A 21 14.70 -29.90 8.44
C ARG A 21 15.74 -28.80 8.69
N ILE A 22 16.09 -28.60 9.95
CA ILE A 22 17.10 -27.64 10.38
C ILE A 22 18.48 -28.27 10.15
N ARG A 23 19.28 -27.70 9.26
CA ARG A 23 20.65 -28.13 8.95
C ARG A 23 21.64 -27.54 9.96
N ILE A 24 22.53 -28.36 10.49
CA ILE A 24 23.52 -27.97 11.50
C ILE A 24 24.88 -27.72 10.79
N PRO A 25 25.65 -26.67 11.14
CA PRO A 25 26.91 -26.35 10.47
C PRO A 25 28.02 -27.42 10.52
N ASP A 26 27.88 -28.45 11.35
CA ASP A 26 28.79 -29.60 11.44
C ASP A 26 28.46 -30.74 10.45
N GLY A 27 27.38 -30.59 9.67
CA GLY A 27 26.84 -31.60 8.75
C GLY A 27 25.62 -32.37 9.28
N GLY A 28 25.22 -32.14 10.53
CA GLY A 28 24.01 -32.71 11.12
C GLY A 28 22.70 -32.13 10.53
N ALA A 29 21.58 -32.76 10.90
CA ALA A 29 20.24 -32.25 10.61
C ALA A 29 19.25 -32.69 11.69
N VAL A 30 18.26 -31.84 12.01
CA VAL A 30 17.17 -32.12 12.95
C VAL A 30 15.84 -31.81 12.28
N ASP A 31 14.94 -32.79 12.27
CA ASP A 31 13.60 -32.64 11.70
C ASP A 31 12.60 -32.22 12.79
N TRP A 32 12.01 -31.04 12.63
CA TRP A 32 10.94 -30.51 13.49
C TRP A 32 9.58 -30.67 12.81
N THR A 33 8.62 -31.25 13.53
CA THR A 33 7.25 -31.48 13.04
C THR A 33 6.31 -30.39 13.54
N VAL A 34 5.67 -29.67 12.62
CA VAL A 34 4.76 -28.55 12.91
C VAL A 34 3.32 -28.95 12.59
N HIS A 35 2.47 -28.94 13.63
CA HIS A 35 1.06 -29.34 13.53
C HIS A 35 0.09 -28.17 13.20
N SER A 36 0.53 -26.92 13.38
CA SER A 36 -0.25 -25.69 13.20
C SER A 36 0.41 -24.71 12.22
N ALA A 37 0.96 -25.22 11.12
CA ALA A 37 1.77 -24.44 10.17
C ALA A 37 1.16 -23.12 9.65
N PRO A 38 -0.18 -22.98 9.43
CA PRO A 38 -0.78 -21.69 9.05
C PRO A 38 -0.72 -20.58 10.11
N GLN A 39 -0.28 -20.90 11.33
CA GLN A 39 -0.10 -19.97 12.45
C GLN A 39 1.38 -19.86 12.90
N LEU A 40 2.29 -20.54 12.20
CA LEU A 40 3.71 -20.59 12.56
C LEU A 40 4.40 -19.25 12.25
N LEU A 41 5.05 -18.66 13.26
CA LEU A 41 5.77 -17.39 13.14
C LEU A 41 7.27 -17.60 12.94
N PHE A 42 7.93 -16.62 12.32
CA PHE A 42 9.38 -16.56 12.14
C PHE A 42 10.12 -16.68 13.48
N ARG A 43 9.55 -16.10 14.54
CA ARG A 43 10.06 -16.22 15.89
C ARG A 43 10.06 -17.67 16.40
N ASP A 44 9.01 -18.44 16.13
CA ASP A 44 8.92 -19.83 16.60
C ASP A 44 10.04 -20.68 16.00
N VAL A 45 10.38 -20.43 14.73
CA VAL A 45 11.52 -21.08 14.06
C VAL A 45 12.85 -20.65 14.69
N LEU A 46 13.06 -19.35 14.98
CA LEU A 46 14.27 -18.90 15.67
C LEU A 46 14.39 -19.47 17.09
N ASP A 47 13.30 -19.54 17.84
CA ASP A 47 13.28 -20.09 19.21
C ASP A 47 13.53 -21.62 19.20
N VAL A 48 13.17 -22.36 18.12
CA VAL A 48 13.56 -23.77 17.92
C VAL A 48 15.00 -23.91 17.43
N ILE A 49 15.46 -23.06 16.51
CA ILE A 49 16.87 -23.04 16.08
C ILE A 49 17.78 -22.77 17.29
N GLY A 50 17.40 -21.87 18.19
CA GLY A 50 18.14 -21.59 19.43
C GLY A 50 18.21 -22.78 20.40
N GLN A 51 17.27 -23.74 20.32
CA GLN A 51 17.34 -25.00 21.07
C GLN A 51 18.29 -26.02 20.40
N VAL A 52 18.41 -25.99 19.07
CA VAL A 52 19.33 -26.85 18.30
C VAL A 52 20.76 -26.30 18.29
N LEU A 53 20.94 -24.97 18.35
CA LEU A 53 22.21 -24.26 18.30
C LEU A 53 22.37 -23.26 19.48
N PRO A 54 22.42 -23.73 20.74
CA PRO A 54 22.39 -22.87 21.92
C PRO A 54 23.57 -21.88 22.05
N ASP A 55 24.72 -22.20 21.43
CA ASP A 55 25.91 -21.33 21.41
C ASP A 55 25.90 -20.30 20.26
N ALA A 56 24.89 -20.30 19.38
CA ALA A 56 24.83 -19.44 18.20
C ALA A 56 23.70 -18.40 18.28
N THR A 57 24.04 -17.11 18.22
CA THR A 57 23.05 -16.04 18.09
C THR A 57 22.51 -15.99 16.65
N THR A 58 21.51 -16.83 16.36
CA THR A 58 20.82 -16.85 15.07
C THR A 58 19.77 -15.74 15.01
N THR A 59 19.88 -14.85 14.03
CA THR A 59 18.90 -13.78 13.78
C THR A 59 18.18 -13.92 12.43
N ALA A 60 18.57 -14.92 11.63
CA ALA A 60 18.05 -15.23 10.30
C ALA A 60 18.39 -16.68 9.95
N PHE A 61 17.63 -17.27 9.03
CA PHE A 61 17.97 -18.56 8.41
C PHE A 61 17.78 -18.47 6.89
N GLU A 62 18.38 -19.38 6.14
CA GLU A 62 18.23 -19.49 4.69
C GLU A 62 17.46 -20.76 4.32
N TYR A 63 16.79 -20.79 3.17
CA TYR A 63 16.29 -22.01 2.55
C TYR A 63 16.98 -22.25 1.19
N GLU A 64 16.55 -23.26 0.46
CA GLU A 64 17.00 -23.59 -0.90
C GLU A 64 15.79 -23.56 -1.82
N ASP A 65 15.88 -22.86 -2.95
CA ASP A 65 14.88 -22.93 -4.02
C ASP A 65 15.23 -23.99 -5.07
N GLU A 66 14.38 -24.13 -6.09
CA GLU A 66 14.53 -25.12 -7.18
C GLU A 66 15.74 -24.87 -8.09
N ASP A 67 16.27 -23.65 -8.14
CA ASP A 67 17.52 -23.32 -8.85
C ASP A 67 18.77 -23.55 -7.98
N GLY A 68 18.60 -23.74 -6.67
CA GLY A 68 19.64 -24.04 -5.69
C GLY A 68 20.14 -22.81 -4.91
N ASP A 69 19.48 -21.67 -5.01
CA ASP A 69 19.92 -20.41 -4.41
C ASP A 69 19.52 -20.30 -2.92
N ARG A 70 20.36 -19.57 -2.16
CA ARG A 70 20.25 -19.42 -0.69
C ARG A 70 19.41 -18.21 -0.31
N ILE A 71 18.09 -18.38 -0.31
CA ILE A 71 17.15 -17.31 0.04
C ILE A 71 17.07 -17.12 1.56
N THR A 72 17.46 -15.95 2.08
CA THR A 72 17.41 -15.64 3.51
C THR A 72 16.04 -15.16 3.98
N VAL A 73 15.60 -15.67 5.13
CA VAL A 73 14.38 -15.30 5.87
C VAL A 73 14.74 -14.60 7.19
N ARG A 74 14.10 -13.46 7.43
CA ARG A 74 14.33 -12.50 8.54
C ARG A 74 13.03 -11.95 9.15
N SER A 75 11.87 -12.31 8.60
CA SER A 75 10.55 -11.78 8.99
C SER A 75 9.43 -12.80 8.79
N ASP A 76 8.27 -12.53 9.39
CA ASP A 76 7.05 -13.32 9.18
C ASP A 76 6.56 -13.25 7.72
N GLU A 77 6.84 -12.14 7.01
CA GLU A 77 6.46 -11.92 5.62
C GLU A 77 7.33 -12.74 4.66
N GLU A 78 8.66 -12.72 4.84
CA GLU A 78 9.58 -13.58 4.11
C GLU A 78 9.31 -15.07 4.42
N MET A 79 8.90 -15.39 5.65
CA MET A 79 8.49 -16.74 6.02
C MET A 79 7.18 -17.17 5.36
N LYS A 80 6.17 -16.29 5.26
CA LYS A 80 4.93 -16.58 4.52
C LYS A 80 5.22 -16.81 3.03
N ALA A 81 6.16 -16.06 2.44
CA ALA A 81 6.61 -16.29 1.07
C ALA A 81 7.28 -17.66 0.90
N MET A 82 8.25 -18.00 1.76
CA MET A 82 8.90 -19.33 1.79
C MET A 82 7.88 -20.47 1.93
N LEU A 83 6.94 -20.35 2.87
CA LEU A 83 5.90 -21.37 3.07
C LEU A 83 4.95 -21.46 1.86
N SER A 84 4.52 -20.34 1.28
CA SER A 84 3.67 -20.34 0.09
C SER A 84 4.38 -20.95 -1.12
N TYR A 85 5.68 -20.75 -1.26
CA TYR A 85 6.52 -21.38 -2.27
C TYR A 85 6.59 -22.90 -2.04
N TYR A 86 7.03 -23.32 -0.85
CA TYR A 86 7.11 -24.73 -0.46
C TYR A 86 5.77 -25.48 -0.66
N TYR A 87 4.64 -24.91 -0.24
CA TYR A 87 3.33 -25.54 -0.46
C TYR A 87 2.94 -25.65 -1.93
N SER A 88 3.41 -24.73 -2.79
CA SER A 88 3.18 -24.80 -4.24
C SER A 88 3.97 -25.96 -4.85
N THR A 89 5.28 -26.01 -4.61
CA THR A 89 6.16 -27.11 -5.04
C THR A 89 5.66 -28.47 -4.53
N VAL A 90 5.21 -28.55 -3.26
CA VAL A 90 4.64 -29.78 -2.69
C VAL A 90 3.34 -30.21 -3.37
N MET A 91 2.47 -29.28 -3.79
CA MET A 91 1.26 -29.62 -4.55
C MET A 91 1.60 -30.19 -5.92
N GLU A 92 2.59 -29.63 -6.62
CA GLU A 92 3.05 -30.16 -7.91
C GLU A 92 3.73 -31.53 -7.77
N GLN A 93 4.56 -31.72 -6.74
CA GLN A 93 5.14 -33.02 -6.40
C GLN A 93 4.06 -34.07 -6.09
N GLN A 94 3.02 -33.71 -5.33
CA GLN A 94 1.89 -34.61 -5.04
C GLN A 94 1.11 -35.00 -6.31
N VAL A 95 0.82 -34.05 -7.20
CA VAL A 95 0.14 -34.32 -8.48
C VAL A 95 0.98 -35.24 -9.38
N ASN A 96 2.30 -35.07 -9.35
CA ASN A 96 3.26 -35.90 -10.10
C ASN A 96 3.63 -37.22 -9.39
N GLY A 97 3.04 -37.53 -8.23
CA GLY A 97 3.27 -38.77 -7.49
C GLY A 97 4.68 -38.90 -6.88
N GLN A 98 5.38 -37.79 -6.68
CA GLN A 98 6.74 -37.75 -6.11
C GLN A 98 6.72 -37.79 -4.57
N LEU A 99 7.87 -38.14 -3.98
CA LEU A 99 8.04 -38.13 -2.53
C LEU A 99 8.26 -36.69 -2.04
N ILE A 100 7.45 -36.26 -1.07
CA ILE A 100 7.57 -34.92 -0.48
C ILE A 100 8.80 -34.85 0.41
N GLU A 101 9.72 -33.92 0.11
CA GLU A 101 10.85 -33.64 1.00
C GLU A 101 10.48 -32.64 2.12
N PRO A 102 11.06 -32.75 3.33
CA PRO A 102 10.97 -31.72 4.36
C PRO A 102 11.57 -30.38 3.90
N LEU A 103 10.95 -29.27 4.33
CA LEU A 103 11.45 -27.92 4.08
C LEU A 103 12.82 -27.73 4.75
N GLN A 104 13.88 -27.60 3.97
CA GLN A 104 15.25 -27.53 4.49
C GLN A 104 15.65 -26.08 4.81
N ILE A 105 16.08 -25.81 6.05
CA ILE A 105 16.54 -24.48 6.48
C ILE A 105 17.92 -24.51 7.12
N TYR A 106 18.65 -23.40 6.96
CA TYR A 106 20.07 -23.24 7.24
C TYR A 106 20.30 -22.02 8.15
N PRO A 107 20.52 -22.19 9.46
CA PRO A 107 20.73 -21.08 10.40
C PRO A 107 21.96 -20.20 10.09
N ARG A 108 21.81 -18.87 10.17
CA ARG A 108 22.94 -17.93 10.16
C ARG A 108 23.26 -17.43 11.57
N GLY A 109 24.37 -17.90 12.14
CA GLY A 109 24.94 -17.40 13.40
C GLY A 109 26.31 -16.75 13.20
N ASN A 110 26.60 -15.68 13.95
CA ASN A 110 27.95 -15.11 14.04
C ASN A 110 28.75 -15.78 15.16
N VAL A 111 29.91 -16.38 14.83
CA VAL A 111 30.83 -16.97 15.82
C VAL A 111 31.72 -15.88 16.41
N ASN A 112 31.45 -15.50 17.66
CA ASN A 112 32.13 -14.38 18.33
C ASN A 112 33.52 -14.73 18.86
N THR A 113 34.58 -14.40 18.12
CA THR A 113 35.95 -14.27 18.66
C THR A 113 36.14 -12.89 19.31
N ARG A 114 36.46 -12.85 20.61
CA ARG A 114 36.50 -11.61 21.41
C ARG A 114 37.80 -10.82 21.25
N ALA A 115 37.71 -9.55 20.85
CA ALA A 115 38.35 -8.39 21.52
C ALA A 115 37.97 -7.06 20.83
N GLY A 116 37.75 -5.99 21.61
CA GLY A 116 37.77 -4.60 21.09
C GLY A 116 36.43 -3.83 21.14
N SER A 117 36.16 -3.20 22.28
CA SER A 117 35.05 -2.28 22.60
C SER A 117 34.41 -1.47 21.46
N ALA A 118 33.07 -1.52 21.37
CA ALA A 118 32.21 -0.39 21.77
C ALA A 118 30.74 -0.85 21.94
N ASN A 119 30.02 -0.27 22.89
CA ASN A 119 28.58 -0.53 23.06
C ASN A 119 27.76 0.27 22.05
N ASN A 120 26.75 -0.36 21.44
CA ASN A 120 25.47 0.31 21.20
C ASN A 120 24.34 -0.73 21.08
N SER A 121 23.24 -0.48 21.79
CA SER A 121 22.06 -1.35 21.83
C SER A 121 20.94 -0.76 20.98
N SER A 122 20.61 -1.38 19.86
CA SER A 122 19.48 -1.01 18.99
C SER A 122 18.35 -2.04 19.13
N SER A 123 17.24 -1.64 19.75
CA SER A 123 16.02 -2.44 19.85
C SER A 123 15.23 -2.47 18.54
N SER A 124 14.69 -3.62 18.18
CA SER A 124 13.84 -3.82 16.99
C SER A 124 12.49 -3.09 17.08
N VAL A 125 11.99 -2.66 15.92
CA VAL A 125 10.59 -2.24 15.71
C VAL A 125 10.12 -2.84 14.37
N SER A 126 8.86 -3.26 14.31
CA SER A 126 8.25 -4.00 13.20
C SER A 126 7.83 -3.12 12.02
N ASP A 127 8.11 -3.55 10.79
CA ASP A 127 7.55 -2.95 9.57
C ASP A 127 6.16 -3.54 9.26
N SER A 128 5.15 -2.67 9.13
CA SER A 128 3.90 -2.99 8.42
C SER A 128 3.21 -1.70 7.98
N LEU A 129 2.79 -1.66 6.71
CA LEU A 129 2.09 -0.51 6.13
C LEU A 129 0.90 -0.98 5.29
N PRO A 130 -0.24 -0.27 5.32
CA PRO A 130 -0.51 0.96 6.06
C PRO A 130 -1.32 0.73 7.35
N ASN A 131 -0.73 0.91 8.54
CA ASN A 131 -1.43 1.37 9.78
C ASN A 131 -0.48 1.52 11.00
N ILE A 132 0.46 2.47 10.98
CA ILE A 132 1.24 2.79 12.19
C ILE A 132 0.38 3.64 13.14
N ARG A 133 -0.35 2.97 14.03
CA ARG A 133 -0.88 3.56 15.28
C ARG A 133 -0.03 3.08 16.45
N TYR A 134 0.67 4.00 17.11
CA TYR A 134 1.21 3.73 18.44
C TYR A 134 0.13 3.86 19.51
N ARG A 135 -0.37 2.72 20.01
CA ARG A 135 -1.12 2.64 21.28
C ARG A 135 -1.06 1.22 21.88
N ASP A 136 -0.82 1.00 23.17
CA ASP A 136 -0.25 1.90 24.20
C ASP A 136 1.21 1.45 24.51
N ILE A 137 1.74 0.97 25.64
CA ILE A 137 1.34 0.77 27.06
C ILE A 137 2.52 1.33 27.88
N LEU A 138 2.37 2.43 28.62
CA LEU A 138 1.98 2.47 30.04
C LEU A 138 2.97 1.85 31.08
N GLY A 139 4.25 2.23 31.00
CA GLY A 139 5.19 2.23 32.15
C GLY A 139 5.91 0.90 32.45
N HIS A 140 6.93 0.86 33.32
CA HIS A 140 7.70 1.92 34.01
C HIS A 140 9.09 1.36 34.37
N GLY A 141 10.17 2.16 34.27
CA GLY A 141 11.52 1.72 34.64
C GLY A 141 12.56 2.86 34.67
N ASN A 142 13.54 2.77 35.57
CA ASN A 142 14.51 3.84 35.83
C ASN A 142 15.58 3.96 34.72
N GLY A 143 15.25 4.66 33.62
CA GLY A 143 16.19 4.84 32.50
C GLY A 143 15.87 5.95 31.49
N GLY A 144 14.85 6.77 31.74
CA GLY A 144 14.40 7.82 30.81
C GLY A 144 13.23 7.40 29.93
N THR A 145 12.35 8.36 29.63
CA THR A 145 11.13 8.14 28.83
C THR A 145 11.36 8.65 27.40
N LEU A 146 11.30 7.76 26.41
CA LEU A 146 11.16 8.18 25.01
C LEU A 146 9.67 8.33 24.68
N ASN A 147 9.27 9.50 24.19
CA ASN A 147 7.89 9.78 23.81
C ASN A 147 7.56 9.22 22.42
N VAL A 148 6.33 8.75 22.27
CA VAL A 148 5.76 8.30 20.99
C VAL A 148 5.70 9.46 19.99
N CYS A 149 6.23 9.26 18.78
CA CYS A 149 6.20 10.25 17.71
C CYS A 149 4.86 10.23 16.94
N LEU A 150 3.79 10.65 17.63
CA LEU A 150 2.37 10.39 17.30
C LEU A 150 1.80 11.26 16.15
N MET A 151 2.65 11.76 15.23
CA MET A 151 2.28 12.84 14.28
C MET A 151 2.72 12.61 12.83
N PHE A 152 3.51 11.57 12.55
CA PHE A 152 4.17 11.38 11.26
C PHE A 152 3.88 10.00 10.64
N VAL A 153 3.82 9.96 9.31
CA VAL A 153 3.82 8.72 8.52
C VAL A 153 5.21 8.55 7.89
N PHE A 154 5.71 7.32 7.89
CA PHE A 154 6.88 6.93 7.13
C PHE A 154 6.45 6.02 5.97
N GLN A 155 6.69 6.45 4.74
CA GLN A 155 6.54 5.62 3.54
C GLN A 155 7.91 5.06 3.16
N VAL A 156 8.09 3.75 3.31
CA VAL A 156 9.35 3.04 3.03
C VAL A 156 9.31 2.45 1.63
N ILE A 157 10.28 2.78 0.79
CA ILE A 157 10.44 2.22 -0.56
C ILE A 157 11.79 1.49 -0.63
N PRO A 158 11.82 0.16 -0.81
CA PRO A 158 13.05 -0.60 -0.97
C PRO A 158 13.66 -0.37 -2.35
N LEU A 159 14.96 -0.07 -2.41
CA LEU A 159 15.64 0.47 -3.58
C LEU A 159 17.11 0.05 -3.58
N ASP A 160 17.52 -0.88 -4.47
CA ASP A 160 18.95 -1.15 -4.69
C ASP A 160 19.58 -0.08 -5.59
N ILE A 161 20.07 1.00 -4.97
CA ILE A 161 20.43 2.25 -5.65
C ILE A 161 21.84 2.75 -5.33
N THR A 162 22.48 3.33 -6.35
CA THR A 162 23.79 3.96 -6.22
C THR A 162 23.73 5.30 -5.48
N LEU A 163 24.86 5.75 -4.96
CA LEU A 163 24.98 7.06 -4.28
C LEU A 163 24.68 8.24 -5.23
N GLU A 164 24.91 8.06 -6.53
CA GLU A 164 24.59 9.03 -7.58
C GLU A 164 23.07 9.17 -7.74
N LEU A 165 22.37 8.03 -7.78
CA LEU A 165 20.92 8.01 -7.83
C LEU A 165 20.33 8.60 -6.55
N GLN A 166 20.78 8.18 -5.36
CA GLN A 166 20.35 8.76 -4.07
C GLN A 166 20.42 10.31 -4.05
N LYS A 167 21.46 10.91 -4.65
CA LYS A 167 21.59 12.38 -4.77
C LYS A 167 20.55 12.98 -5.72
N GLN A 168 20.26 12.34 -6.86
CA GLN A 168 19.15 12.76 -7.73
C GLN A 168 17.81 12.71 -7.00
N ILE A 169 17.52 11.60 -6.30
CA ILE A 169 16.27 11.44 -5.53
C ILE A 169 16.07 12.61 -4.57
N MET A 170 17.09 12.94 -3.76
CA MET A 170 17.01 14.05 -2.79
C MET A 170 16.87 15.42 -3.47
N SER A 171 17.50 15.62 -4.63
CA SER A 171 17.35 16.87 -5.40
C SER A 171 15.98 17.02 -6.03
N GLU A 172 15.31 15.94 -6.44
CA GLU A 172 13.94 16.00 -6.95
C GLU A 172 12.93 16.18 -5.82
N LEU A 173 13.13 15.53 -4.67
CA LEU A 173 12.30 15.69 -3.47
C LEU A 173 12.37 17.11 -2.86
N GLU A 174 13.32 17.95 -3.28
CA GLU A 174 13.35 19.39 -2.97
C GLU A 174 12.05 20.12 -3.38
N ILE A 175 11.31 19.58 -4.36
CA ILE A 175 10.01 20.11 -4.79
C ILE A 175 8.94 19.87 -3.70
N LEU A 176 8.98 18.76 -2.97
CA LEU A 176 8.00 18.47 -1.91
C LEU A 176 8.15 19.43 -0.72
N TYR A 177 9.39 19.78 -0.34
CA TYR A 177 9.66 20.79 0.70
C TYR A 177 9.17 22.19 0.33
N LYS A 178 8.90 22.47 -0.95
CA LYS A 178 8.39 23.77 -1.45
C LYS A 178 6.86 23.81 -1.53
N CYS A 179 6.17 22.71 -1.22
CA CYS A 179 4.71 22.62 -1.25
C CYS A 179 4.10 23.04 0.09
N ASP A 180 3.73 24.32 0.21
CA ASP A 180 2.89 24.85 1.29
C ASP A 180 1.44 25.04 0.80
N SER A 181 0.54 24.15 1.20
CA SER A 181 -0.88 24.19 0.86
C SER A 181 -1.73 23.40 1.84
N SER A 182 -2.92 23.90 2.16
CA SER A 182 -3.91 23.19 2.98
C SER A 182 -4.52 21.95 2.30
N TYR A 183 -4.24 21.74 1.01
CA TYR A 183 -4.81 20.66 0.18
C TYR A 183 -3.76 19.66 -0.32
N ILE A 184 -2.50 19.84 0.07
CA ILE A 184 -1.38 18.94 -0.25
C ILE A 184 -0.81 18.38 1.06
N ILE A 185 -0.33 17.13 1.02
CA ILE A 185 0.27 16.49 2.18
C ILE A 185 1.55 17.23 2.60
N GLY A 186 1.65 17.57 3.88
CA GLY A 186 2.82 18.20 4.48
C GLY A 186 3.97 17.21 4.52
N PHE A 187 5.11 17.62 3.96
CA PHE A 187 6.33 16.83 3.86
C PHE A 187 7.40 17.41 4.78
N TYR A 188 7.89 16.59 5.71
CA TYR A 188 8.90 17.00 6.70
C TYR A 188 10.31 16.56 6.33
N GLY A 189 10.43 15.56 5.45
CA GLY A 189 11.69 15.23 4.80
C GLY A 189 11.82 13.78 4.35
N ALA A 190 12.99 13.43 3.85
CA ALA A 190 13.34 12.08 3.44
C ALA A 190 14.74 11.69 3.94
N PHE A 191 14.94 10.39 4.17
CA PHE A 191 16.19 9.82 4.64
C PHE A 191 16.35 8.39 4.11
N PHE A 192 17.60 7.92 4.00
CA PHE A 192 17.91 6.56 3.57
C PHE A 192 18.38 5.70 4.75
N VAL A 193 17.88 4.47 4.83
CA VAL A 193 18.29 3.43 5.78
C VAL A 193 18.35 2.11 5.03
N GLU A 194 19.48 1.39 5.07
CA GLU A 194 19.60 0.01 4.55
C GLU A 194 19.06 -0.19 3.10
N ASN A 195 19.44 0.68 2.16
CA ASN A 195 18.90 0.70 0.78
C ASN A 195 17.36 0.84 0.69
N ARG A 196 16.75 1.54 1.66
CA ARG A 196 15.34 1.95 1.63
C ARG A 196 15.26 3.45 1.82
N ILE A 197 14.48 4.15 0.99
CA ILE A 197 14.13 5.56 1.25
C ILE A 197 12.88 5.61 2.12
N SER A 198 12.91 6.45 3.15
CA SER A 198 11.79 6.71 4.04
C SER A 198 11.33 8.16 3.85
N LEU A 199 10.11 8.36 3.38
CA LEU A 199 9.48 9.69 3.25
C LEU A 199 8.66 9.99 4.51
N CYS A 200 8.90 11.13 5.15
CA CYS A 200 8.23 11.58 6.37
C CYS A 200 7.16 12.64 6.05
N THR A 201 5.89 12.32 6.29
CA THR A 201 4.72 13.16 5.99
C THR A 201 3.76 13.31 7.18
N GLU A 202 2.80 14.24 7.11
CA GLU A 202 1.82 14.44 8.18
C GLU A 202 0.84 13.27 8.33
N PHE A 203 0.49 12.94 9.58
CA PHE A 203 -0.48 11.89 9.85
C PHE A 203 -1.92 12.33 9.60
N MET A 204 -2.53 11.72 8.59
CA MET A 204 -3.96 11.84 8.26
C MET A 204 -4.71 10.64 8.87
N ASP A 205 -5.29 10.85 10.05
CA ASP A 205 -5.83 9.77 10.91
C ASP A 205 -7.11 9.08 10.39
N GLY A 206 -7.70 9.60 9.32
CA GLY A 206 -8.76 8.95 8.54
C GLY A 206 -8.25 8.06 7.41
N GLY A 207 -6.97 8.12 7.06
CA GLY A 207 -6.37 7.38 5.95
C GLY A 207 -6.83 7.86 4.56
N SER A 208 -6.69 7.00 3.57
CA SER A 208 -7.02 7.22 2.16
C SER A 208 -8.50 6.94 1.83
N LEU A 209 -9.01 7.44 0.71
CA LEU A 209 -10.41 7.26 0.32
C LEU A 209 -10.75 5.85 -0.20
N ASP A 210 -9.77 5.08 -0.68
CA ASP A 210 -9.97 3.72 -1.18
C ASP A 210 -10.45 2.71 -0.10
N VAL A 211 -10.06 2.91 1.17
CA VAL A 211 -10.58 2.07 2.27
C VAL A 211 -12.04 2.39 2.63
N TYR A 212 -12.64 3.44 2.07
CA TYR A 212 -14.04 3.81 2.29
C TYR A 212 -14.98 3.11 1.31
N ARG A 213 -16.21 2.85 1.77
CA ARG A 213 -17.30 2.33 0.93
C ARG A 213 -17.96 3.52 0.20
N LYS A 214 -19.22 3.36 -0.27
CA LYS A 214 -19.97 4.42 -0.96
C LYS A 214 -19.93 5.74 -0.17
N ILE A 215 -19.25 6.75 -0.72
CA ILE A 215 -19.18 8.10 -0.15
C ILE A 215 -20.45 8.86 -0.56
N PRO A 216 -21.20 9.48 0.38
CA PRO A 216 -22.37 10.30 0.04
C PRO A 216 -21.97 11.53 -0.78
N GLU A 217 -22.79 11.91 -1.77
CA GLU A 217 -22.48 13.01 -2.70
C GLU A 217 -22.14 14.34 -1.98
N HIS A 218 -22.86 14.68 -0.91
CA HIS A 218 -22.64 15.92 -0.15
C HIS A 218 -21.31 15.95 0.63
N VAL A 219 -20.71 14.80 0.89
CA VAL A 219 -19.34 14.67 1.43
C VAL A 219 -18.34 14.67 0.28
N LEU A 220 -18.63 13.91 -0.78
CA LEU A 220 -17.79 13.80 -1.97
C LEU A 220 -17.61 15.14 -2.70
N GLY A 221 -18.60 16.04 -2.66
CA GLY A 221 -18.49 17.40 -3.19
C GLY A 221 -17.48 18.27 -2.42
N ARG A 222 -17.42 18.16 -1.09
CA ARG A 222 -16.42 18.86 -0.26
C ARG A 222 -15.01 18.29 -0.46
N ILE A 223 -14.92 16.97 -0.61
CA ILE A 223 -13.70 16.27 -1.06
C ILE A 223 -13.28 16.78 -2.45
N ALA A 224 -14.22 16.95 -3.39
CA ALA A 224 -13.96 17.44 -4.74
C ALA A 224 -13.40 18.87 -4.75
N VAL A 225 -13.98 19.77 -3.95
CA VAL A 225 -13.46 21.14 -3.75
C VAL A 225 -12.00 21.11 -3.30
N ALA A 226 -11.69 20.31 -2.27
CA ALA A 226 -10.34 20.20 -1.75
C ALA A 226 -9.34 19.61 -2.77
N VAL A 227 -9.74 18.55 -3.48
CA VAL A 227 -8.88 17.90 -4.50
C VAL A 227 -8.66 18.83 -5.70
N VAL A 228 -9.68 19.53 -6.19
CA VAL A 228 -9.52 20.52 -7.28
C VAL A 228 -8.60 21.66 -6.85
N LYS A 229 -8.74 22.19 -5.62
CA LYS A 229 -7.81 23.19 -5.06
C LYS A 229 -6.38 22.67 -4.95
N GLY A 230 -6.19 21.41 -4.59
CA GLY A 230 -4.89 20.74 -4.61
C GLY A 230 -4.28 20.64 -6.01
N LEU A 231 -5.06 20.24 -7.01
CA LEU A 231 -4.60 20.17 -8.41
C LEU A 231 -4.29 21.55 -9.00
N THR A 232 -5.11 22.58 -8.74
CA THR A 232 -4.80 23.98 -9.12
C THR A 232 -3.52 24.47 -8.44
N TYR A 233 -3.31 24.14 -7.16
CA TYR A 233 -2.07 24.48 -6.47
C TYR A 233 -0.83 23.87 -7.15
N LEU A 234 -0.83 22.55 -7.38
CA LEU A 234 0.27 21.86 -8.08
C LEU A 234 0.50 22.43 -9.49
N TRP A 235 -0.58 22.70 -10.23
CA TRP A 235 -0.49 23.25 -11.58
C TRP A 235 0.02 24.70 -11.61
N SER A 236 -0.22 25.50 -10.55
CA SER A 236 0.38 26.83 -10.39
C SER A 236 1.91 26.73 -10.30
N LEU A 237 2.43 25.71 -9.62
CA LEU A 237 3.85 25.37 -9.52
C LEU A 237 4.40 24.58 -10.73
N LYS A 238 3.57 24.33 -11.76
CA LYS A 238 3.86 23.49 -12.94
C LYS A 238 4.18 22.03 -12.62
N ILE A 239 3.70 21.55 -11.48
CA ILE A 239 3.72 20.14 -11.08
C ILE A 239 2.46 19.46 -11.65
N LEU A 240 2.62 18.26 -12.20
CA LEU A 240 1.53 17.33 -12.51
C LEU A 240 1.49 16.26 -11.43
N HIS A 241 0.31 15.80 -11.03
CA HIS A 241 0.19 14.76 -10.00
C HIS A 241 0.53 13.37 -10.55
N ARG A 242 0.05 13.05 -11.76
CA ARG A 242 0.30 11.81 -12.52
C ARG A 242 -0.21 10.51 -11.91
N ASP A 243 -0.89 10.54 -10.77
CA ASP A 243 -1.50 9.37 -10.12
C ASP A 243 -2.65 9.78 -9.18
N VAL A 244 -3.61 10.54 -9.70
CA VAL A 244 -4.82 10.92 -8.95
C VAL A 244 -5.73 9.70 -8.83
N LYS A 245 -5.82 9.12 -7.63
CA LYS A 245 -6.64 7.94 -7.33
C LYS A 245 -7.14 7.98 -5.87
N PRO A 246 -8.18 7.22 -5.48
CA PRO A 246 -8.70 7.26 -4.11
C PRO A 246 -7.65 6.92 -3.03
N SER A 247 -6.66 6.06 -3.32
CA SER A 247 -5.55 5.76 -2.40
C SER A 247 -4.64 6.96 -2.12
N ASN A 248 -4.54 7.91 -3.05
CA ASN A 248 -3.68 9.11 -2.95
C ASN A 248 -4.46 10.36 -2.46
N MET A 249 -5.73 10.17 -2.07
CA MET A 249 -6.58 11.20 -1.48
C MET A 249 -6.75 10.88 0.01
N LEU A 250 -6.10 11.65 0.88
CA LEU A 250 -6.08 11.42 2.32
C LEU A 250 -7.07 12.32 3.06
N VAL A 251 -7.72 11.79 4.09
CA VAL A 251 -8.69 12.49 4.95
C VAL A 251 -8.38 12.33 6.43
N ASN A 252 -8.86 13.26 7.26
CA ASN A 252 -8.65 13.20 8.71
C ASN A 252 -9.90 13.58 9.51
N THR A 253 -9.90 13.28 10.81
CA THR A 253 -11.00 13.56 11.76
C THR A 253 -11.29 15.06 11.95
N ARG A 254 -10.39 15.94 11.50
CA ARG A 254 -10.60 17.40 11.44
C ARG A 254 -11.32 17.86 10.16
N GLY A 255 -11.69 16.93 9.28
CA GLY A 255 -12.36 17.23 8.01
C GLY A 255 -11.44 17.76 6.91
N GLN A 256 -10.11 17.75 7.12
CA GLN A 256 -9.16 18.16 6.09
C GLN A 256 -9.00 17.04 5.06
N VAL A 257 -8.82 17.41 3.80
CA VAL A 257 -8.67 16.51 2.65
C VAL A 257 -7.43 16.95 1.87
N LYS A 258 -6.50 16.04 1.60
CA LYS A 258 -5.18 16.35 1.02
C LYS A 258 -4.72 15.31 0.00
N LEU A 259 -3.97 15.75 -1.00
CA LEU A 259 -3.33 14.88 -2.00
C LEU A 259 -1.91 14.49 -1.56
N CYS A 260 -1.54 13.22 -1.77
CA CYS A 260 -0.19 12.69 -1.57
C CYS A 260 0.36 12.03 -2.85
N ASP A 261 1.58 11.48 -2.78
CA ASP A 261 2.18 10.63 -3.82
C ASP A 261 2.19 11.23 -5.24
N PHE A 262 2.45 12.54 -5.32
CA PHE A 262 2.35 13.34 -6.52
C PHE A 262 3.70 13.65 -7.18
N GLY A 263 3.70 13.67 -8.52
CA GLY A 263 4.77 14.25 -9.33
C GLY A 263 6.11 13.53 -9.23
N VAL A 264 6.96 13.92 -8.28
CA VAL A 264 8.32 13.39 -8.12
C VAL A 264 8.31 11.98 -7.54
N SER A 265 7.64 11.72 -6.41
CA SER A 265 7.64 10.39 -5.80
C SER A 265 7.05 9.33 -6.75
N THR A 266 6.06 9.71 -7.55
CA THR A 266 5.51 8.89 -8.63
C THR A 266 6.54 8.61 -9.73
N GLN A 267 7.27 9.62 -10.22
CA GLN A 267 8.32 9.43 -11.24
C GLN A 267 9.48 8.60 -10.71
N LEU A 268 9.86 8.80 -9.46
CA LEU A 268 10.90 8.07 -8.74
C LEU A 268 10.61 6.57 -8.73
N VAL A 269 9.43 6.17 -8.23
CA VAL A 269 9.00 4.77 -8.19
C VAL A 269 8.98 4.16 -9.61
N ASN A 270 8.37 4.86 -10.58
CA ASN A 270 8.26 4.35 -11.96
C ASN A 270 9.62 4.23 -12.68
N SER A 271 10.57 5.13 -12.43
CA SER A 271 11.88 5.14 -13.09
C SER A 271 12.85 4.10 -12.53
N ILE A 272 12.82 3.85 -11.21
CA ILE A 272 13.72 2.87 -10.59
C ILE A 272 13.19 1.45 -10.73
N ALA A 273 11.87 1.23 -10.55
CA ALA A 273 11.30 -0.11 -10.59
C ALA A 273 11.49 -0.82 -11.94
N LYS A 274 11.61 -0.08 -13.05
CA LYS A 274 11.67 -0.58 -14.45
C LYS A 274 10.52 -1.51 -14.88
N THR A 275 9.58 -1.78 -13.98
CA THR A 275 8.47 -2.70 -14.18
C THR A 275 7.41 -2.10 -15.07
N TYR A 276 7.09 -2.79 -16.17
CA TYR A 276 5.93 -2.54 -17.03
C TYR A 276 4.65 -3.05 -16.32
N VAL A 277 4.38 -2.53 -15.12
CA VAL A 277 3.40 -3.07 -14.15
C VAL A 277 2.38 -2.00 -13.79
N GLY A 278 1.12 -2.44 -13.71
CA GLY A 278 0.00 -1.58 -13.39
C GLY A 278 -0.67 -1.01 -14.63
N THR A 279 -1.60 -1.79 -15.19
CA THR A 279 -2.78 -1.25 -15.87
C THR A 279 -3.54 -0.37 -14.88
N ASN A 280 -3.11 0.88 -14.77
CA ASN A 280 -3.67 1.85 -13.82
C ASN A 280 -5.01 2.35 -14.38
N ALA A 281 -6.09 1.87 -13.76
CA ALA A 281 -7.48 2.13 -14.13
C ALA A 281 -7.85 3.63 -14.22
N TYR A 282 -7.07 4.50 -13.57
CA TYR A 282 -7.29 5.95 -13.54
C TYR A 282 -6.57 6.67 -14.69
N MET A 283 -5.75 5.99 -15.50
CA MET A 283 -5.07 6.64 -16.64
C MET A 283 -6.06 7.17 -17.68
N ALA A 284 -5.72 8.34 -18.24
CA ALA A 284 -6.46 8.97 -19.32
C ALA A 284 -6.14 8.33 -20.69
N PRO A 285 -7.07 8.36 -21.67
CA PRO A 285 -6.90 7.67 -22.95
C PRO A 285 -5.62 8.06 -23.69
N GLU A 286 -5.27 9.35 -23.70
CA GLU A 286 -4.05 9.86 -24.33
C GLU A 286 -2.77 9.28 -23.70
N ARG A 287 -2.78 9.00 -22.39
CA ARG A 287 -1.64 8.41 -21.67
C ARG A 287 -1.52 6.90 -21.96
N ILE A 288 -2.63 6.22 -22.19
CA ILE A 288 -2.67 4.80 -22.58
C ILE A 288 -2.16 4.65 -24.02
N SER A 289 -2.55 5.57 -24.92
CA SER A 289 -2.07 5.63 -26.31
C SER A 289 -0.63 6.14 -26.47
N GLY A 290 0.05 6.53 -25.39
CA GLY A 290 1.43 7.04 -25.42
C GLY A 290 1.59 8.47 -25.94
N GLU A 291 0.50 9.24 -26.02
CA GLU A 291 0.52 10.65 -26.41
C GLU A 291 1.02 11.56 -25.27
N GLN A 292 1.17 12.86 -25.57
CA GLN A 292 1.63 13.86 -24.61
C GLN A 292 0.54 14.19 -23.57
N TYR A 293 0.60 13.50 -22.43
CA TYR A 293 -0.24 13.77 -21.26
C TYR A 293 0.08 15.12 -20.59
N GLY A 294 -0.87 15.63 -19.78
CA GLY A 294 -0.77 16.94 -19.13
C GLY A 294 -1.77 17.09 -17.97
N ILE A 295 -2.09 18.32 -17.57
CA ILE A 295 -2.99 18.57 -16.42
C ILE A 295 -4.42 18.03 -16.64
N HIS A 296 -4.88 17.99 -17.89
CA HIS A 296 -6.15 17.36 -18.27
C HIS A 296 -6.17 15.85 -18.00
N SER A 297 -5.01 15.19 -17.93
CA SER A 297 -4.90 13.77 -17.60
C SER A 297 -5.18 13.53 -16.12
N ASP A 298 -4.69 14.39 -15.23
CA ASP A 298 -5.02 14.36 -13.80
C ASP A 298 -6.54 14.64 -13.56
N VAL A 299 -7.16 15.49 -14.39
CA VAL A 299 -8.61 15.75 -14.38
C VAL A 299 -9.44 14.54 -14.82
N TRP A 300 -8.97 13.73 -15.79
CA TRP A 300 -9.62 12.46 -16.11
C TRP A 300 -9.54 11.47 -14.94
N SER A 301 -8.35 11.33 -14.36
CA SER A 301 -8.10 10.44 -13.21
C SER A 301 -8.96 10.81 -11.99
N LEU A 302 -9.20 12.11 -11.76
CA LEU A 302 -10.18 12.63 -10.80
C LEU A 302 -11.62 12.13 -11.09
N GLY A 303 -12.06 12.20 -12.34
CA GLY A 303 -13.39 11.75 -12.77
C GLY A 303 -13.61 10.25 -12.51
N ILE A 304 -12.64 9.41 -12.89
CA ILE A 304 -12.66 7.96 -12.60
C ILE A 304 -12.72 7.71 -11.08
N SER A 305 -11.87 8.39 -10.31
CA SER A 305 -11.78 8.25 -8.84
C SER A 305 -13.13 8.50 -8.16
N PHE A 306 -13.83 9.57 -8.56
CA PHE A 306 -15.12 9.93 -7.95
C PHE A 306 -16.27 9.07 -8.46
N MET A 307 -16.23 8.62 -9.71
CA MET A 307 -17.18 7.61 -10.21
C MET A 307 -17.04 6.28 -9.45
N GLU A 308 -15.82 5.87 -9.11
CA GLU A 308 -15.58 4.67 -8.30
C GLU A 308 -16.17 4.81 -6.90
N VAL A 309 -15.74 5.79 -6.10
CA VAL A 309 -16.12 5.89 -4.68
C VAL A 309 -17.60 6.23 -4.44
N CYS A 310 -18.31 6.78 -5.44
CA CYS A 310 -19.76 7.01 -5.35
C CYS A 310 -20.63 5.78 -5.71
N LYS A 311 -20.12 4.86 -6.55
CA LYS A 311 -20.84 3.63 -6.96
C LYS A 311 -20.31 2.34 -6.28
N ARG A 312 -19.07 2.35 -5.79
CA ARG A 312 -18.25 1.17 -5.47
C ARG A 312 -18.09 0.23 -6.69
N LEU A 313 -17.71 0.79 -7.85
CA LEU A 313 -17.36 0.04 -9.05
C LEU A 313 -16.02 -0.70 -8.85
N SER A 314 -16.07 -1.91 -8.30
CA SER A 314 -14.93 -2.82 -8.38
C SER A 314 -14.69 -3.21 -9.84
N PHE A 315 -13.67 -2.63 -10.46
CA PHE A 315 -13.27 -2.94 -11.83
C PHE A 315 -12.58 -4.31 -11.92
N SER A 316 -13.37 -5.39 -11.96
CA SER A 316 -12.91 -6.78 -11.87
C SER A 316 -11.81 -7.18 -12.87
N HIS A 317 -11.77 -6.51 -14.03
CA HIS A 317 -10.91 -6.87 -15.16
C HIS A 317 -10.19 -5.63 -15.73
N PRO A 318 -9.01 -5.26 -15.19
CA PRO A 318 -8.32 -4.01 -15.56
C PRO A 318 -7.98 -3.87 -17.05
N LEU A 319 -7.65 -4.98 -17.74
CA LEU A 319 -7.37 -4.97 -19.18
C LEU A 319 -8.62 -4.69 -20.03
N GLN A 320 -9.77 -5.23 -19.61
CA GLN A 320 -11.04 -4.96 -20.28
C GLN A 320 -11.46 -3.51 -20.06
N LEU A 321 -11.22 -2.96 -18.86
CA LEU A 321 -11.42 -1.54 -18.57
C LEU A 321 -10.56 -0.62 -19.47
N LEU A 322 -9.33 -0.99 -19.83
CA LEU A 322 -8.54 -0.19 -20.79
C LEU A 322 -9.23 -0.10 -22.15
N GLN A 323 -9.79 -1.20 -22.66
CA GLN A 323 -10.53 -1.17 -23.93
C GLN A 323 -11.80 -0.31 -23.80
N CYS A 324 -12.53 -0.37 -22.68
CA CYS A 324 -13.63 0.57 -22.42
C CYS A 324 -13.14 2.05 -22.37
N ILE A 325 -12.00 2.30 -21.71
CA ILE A 325 -11.42 3.64 -21.56
C ILE A 325 -10.90 4.21 -22.89
N VAL A 326 -10.43 3.38 -23.83
CA VAL A 326 -9.98 3.81 -25.16
C VAL A 326 -11.14 3.78 -26.16
N ASP A 327 -11.72 2.62 -26.42
CA ASP A 327 -12.57 2.31 -27.58
C ASP A 327 -14.09 2.55 -27.39
N GLU A 328 -14.62 2.44 -26.16
CA GLU A 328 -16.07 2.61 -25.88
C GLU A 328 -16.45 4.06 -25.52
N GLU A 329 -17.74 4.37 -25.31
CA GLU A 329 -18.13 5.69 -24.77
C GLU A 329 -17.66 5.89 -23.31
N SER A 330 -17.35 7.13 -22.92
CA SER A 330 -17.00 7.43 -21.52
C SER A 330 -18.16 7.07 -20.58
N PRO A 331 -17.94 6.28 -19.52
CA PRO A 331 -19.03 5.80 -18.67
C PRO A 331 -19.70 6.94 -17.89
N VAL A 332 -21.03 6.94 -17.87
CA VAL A 332 -21.86 8.01 -17.30
C VAL A 332 -22.44 7.58 -15.93
N LEU A 333 -22.72 8.56 -15.07
CA LEU A 333 -23.52 8.32 -13.85
C LEU A 333 -25.01 8.12 -14.21
N PRO A 334 -25.77 7.31 -13.45
CA PRO A 334 -27.15 6.98 -13.79
C PRO A 334 -28.05 8.18 -13.48
N ALA A 335 -28.92 8.54 -14.42
CA ALA A 335 -29.90 9.60 -14.21
C ALA A 335 -30.83 9.22 -13.03
N GLY A 336 -30.97 10.14 -12.06
CA GLY A 336 -31.84 9.96 -10.89
C GLY A 336 -31.17 9.38 -9.63
N GLU A 337 -29.94 8.84 -9.71
CA GLU A 337 -29.18 8.42 -8.51
C GLU A 337 -28.36 9.57 -7.88
N PHE A 338 -28.05 10.61 -8.67
CA PHE A 338 -27.12 11.68 -8.35
C PHE A 338 -27.66 13.04 -8.84
N SER A 339 -27.15 14.14 -8.29
CA SER A 339 -27.54 15.49 -8.72
C SER A 339 -27.02 15.80 -10.13
N GLU A 340 -27.81 16.56 -10.92
CA GLU A 340 -27.39 16.99 -12.26
C GLU A 340 -26.04 17.73 -12.26
N PRO A 341 -25.71 18.61 -11.26
CA PRO A 341 -24.37 19.17 -11.14
C PRO A 341 -23.27 18.12 -10.98
N PHE A 342 -23.47 17.05 -10.20
CA PHE A 342 -22.46 16.01 -10.02
C PHE A 342 -22.28 15.17 -11.29
N VAL A 343 -23.39 14.76 -11.92
CA VAL A 343 -23.36 14.04 -13.21
C VAL A 343 -22.60 14.86 -14.26
N HIS A 344 -22.92 16.15 -14.40
CA HIS A 344 -22.24 17.05 -15.33
C HIS A 344 -20.75 17.23 -14.98
N PHE A 345 -20.39 17.38 -13.70
CA PHE A 345 -19.00 17.49 -13.25
C PHE A 345 -18.15 16.30 -13.71
N ILE A 346 -18.63 15.08 -13.47
CA ILE A 346 -17.95 13.85 -13.88
C ILE A 346 -17.88 13.73 -15.41
N THR A 347 -18.97 14.04 -16.12
CA THR A 347 -18.99 14.05 -17.60
C THR A 347 -18.00 15.05 -18.21
N GLN A 348 -17.78 16.22 -17.60
CA GLN A 348 -16.77 17.17 -18.06
C GLN A 348 -15.34 16.72 -17.75
N CYS A 349 -15.12 16.10 -16.57
CA CYS A 349 -13.82 15.51 -16.22
C CYS A 349 -13.44 14.34 -17.16
N MET A 350 -14.43 13.56 -17.63
CA MET A 350 -14.25 12.33 -18.40
C MET A 350 -14.50 12.50 -19.91
N ARG A 351 -14.28 13.70 -20.46
CA ARG A 351 -14.20 13.90 -21.93
C ARG A 351 -13.01 13.11 -22.49
N LYS A 352 -13.22 12.28 -23.51
CA LYS A 352 -12.14 11.50 -24.17
C LYS A 352 -11.02 12.42 -24.63
N GLN A 353 -11.35 13.46 -25.40
CA GLN A 353 -10.39 14.41 -25.93
C GLN A 353 -9.80 15.30 -24.82
N PRO A 354 -8.47 15.33 -24.61
CA PRO A 354 -7.87 16.07 -23.48
C PRO A 354 -8.20 17.56 -23.48
N LYS A 355 -8.29 18.17 -24.67
CA LYS A 355 -8.60 19.59 -24.87
C LYS A 355 -10.06 19.97 -24.59
N GLU A 356 -10.96 19.00 -24.44
CA GLU A 356 -12.35 19.23 -24.04
C GLU A 356 -12.53 19.17 -22.51
N ARG A 357 -11.57 18.59 -21.78
CA ARG A 357 -11.59 18.60 -20.31
C ARG A 357 -11.22 19.99 -19.81
N PRO A 358 -11.95 20.56 -18.84
CA PRO A 358 -11.53 21.78 -18.16
C PRO A 358 -10.13 21.61 -17.51
N ALA A 359 -9.39 22.71 -17.37
CA ALA A 359 -8.26 22.76 -16.43
C ALA A 359 -8.79 22.88 -14.99
N PRO A 360 -7.99 22.55 -13.95
CA PRO A 360 -8.40 22.68 -12.55
C PRO A 360 -8.95 24.08 -12.18
N GLU A 361 -8.39 25.15 -12.77
CA GLU A 361 -8.84 26.53 -12.57
C GLU A 361 -10.26 26.76 -13.11
N ASN A 362 -10.64 26.05 -14.17
CA ASN A 362 -12.00 26.09 -14.72
C ASN A 362 -12.96 25.19 -13.92
N LEU A 363 -12.47 24.10 -13.34
CA LEU A 363 -13.27 23.26 -12.43
C LEU A 363 -13.69 24.02 -11.16
N MET A 364 -12.87 24.95 -10.67
CA MET A 364 -13.26 25.83 -9.55
C MET A 364 -14.51 26.67 -9.83
N GLY A 365 -14.80 27.00 -11.10
CA GLY A 365 -16.02 27.69 -11.51
C GLY A 365 -17.21 26.76 -11.83
N HIS A 366 -17.06 25.45 -11.68
CA HIS A 366 -18.11 24.49 -12.03
C HIS A 366 -19.24 24.49 -10.98
N PRO A 367 -20.53 24.46 -11.35
CA PRO A 367 -21.65 24.55 -10.40
C PRO A 367 -21.58 23.58 -9.21
N PHE A 368 -21.17 22.33 -9.43
CA PHE A 368 -20.96 21.34 -8.37
C PHE A 368 -19.86 21.75 -7.36
N ILE A 369 -18.75 22.33 -7.83
CA ILE A 369 -17.66 22.78 -6.95
C ILE A 369 -18.10 24.05 -6.20
N VAL A 370 -18.72 25.01 -6.88
CA VAL A 370 -19.28 26.24 -6.28
C VAL A 370 -20.37 25.93 -5.24
N GLN A 371 -21.17 24.89 -5.45
CA GLN A 371 -22.21 24.43 -4.52
C GLN A 371 -21.64 23.88 -3.20
N TYR A 372 -20.45 23.28 -3.23
CA TYR A 372 -19.84 22.62 -2.06
C TYR A 372 -18.60 23.33 -1.51
N ASP A 373 -18.13 24.42 -2.13
CA ASP A 373 -17.09 25.31 -1.57
C ASP A 373 -17.69 26.27 -0.52
N ASP A 374 -18.43 25.69 0.41
CA ASP A 374 -19.19 26.39 1.45
C ASP A 374 -18.41 26.50 2.78
N GLY A 375 -17.19 25.98 2.84
CA GLY A 375 -16.32 26.01 4.03
C GLY A 375 -16.68 25.01 5.14
N HIS A 376 -17.73 24.21 5.00
CA HIS A 376 -18.23 23.31 6.05
C HIS A 376 -17.44 21.99 6.10
N ALA A 377 -16.15 22.08 6.48
CA ALA A 377 -15.25 20.93 6.61
C ALA A 377 -15.71 19.92 7.69
N GLU A 378 -16.50 20.36 8.67
CA GLU A 378 -17.07 19.52 9.72
C GLU A 378 -18.02 18.44 9.17
N VAL A 379 -18.60 18.63 7.97
CA VAL A 379 -19.37 17.58 7.28
C VAL A 379 -18.47 16.39 6.90
N VAL A 380 -17.24 16.66 6.46
CA VAL A 380 -16.24 15.61 6.20
C VAL A 380 -15.75 15.00 7.52
N SER A 381 -15.48 15.83 8.54
CA SER A 381 -15.09 15.38 9.88
C SER A 381 -16.10 14.39 10.48
N MET A 382 -17.39 14.75 10.53
CA MET A 382 -18.45 13.92 11.08
C MET A 382 -18.59 12.59 10.33
N TRP A 383 -18.51 12.61 9.00
CA TRP A 383 -18.55 11.40 8.18
C TRP A 383 -17.33 10.49 8.38
N VAL A 384 -16.12 11.06 8.46
CA VAL A 384 -14.89 10.31 8.77
C VAL A 384 -14.98 9.68 10.15
N CYS A 385 -15.28 10.47 11.20
CA CYS A 385 -15.36 10.00 12.58
C CYS A 385 -16.37 8.85 12.71
N ARG A 386 -17.59 9.06 12.21
CA ARG A 386 -18.64 8.03 12.21
C ARG A 386 -18.22 6.76 11.47
N THR A 387 -17.62 6.88 10.29
CA THR A 387 -17.20 5.69 9.51
C THR A 387 -16.06 4.94 10.21
N LEU A 388 -15.16 5.64 10.91
CA LEU A 388 -14.11 5.01 11.73
C LEU A 388 -14.69 4.32 12.98
N GLU A 389 -15.73 4.87 13.60
CA GLU A 389 -16.45 4.25 14.72
C GLU A 389 -17.23 3.01 14.28
N GLU A 390 -17.93 3.07 13.15
CA GLU A 390 -18.63 1.92 12.54
C GLU A 390 -17.64 0.79 12.19
N ARG A 391 -16.46 1.11 11.62
CA ARG A 391 -15.38 0.13 11.38
C ARG A 391 -14.86 -0.51 12.67
N ARG A 392 -14.54 0.28 13.71
CA ARG A 392 -14.06 -0.24 15.01
C ARG A 392 -15.09 -1.15 15.66
N SER A 393 -16.37 -0.78 15.58
CA SER A 393 -17.49 -1.56 16.14
C SER A 393 -17.65 -2.90 15.41
N ALA A 394 -17.52 -2.91 14.09
CA ALA A 394 -17.56 -4.14 13.28
C ALA A 394 -16.34 -5.05 13.49
N GLN A 395 -15.19 -4.50 13.90
CA GLN A 395 -13.98 -5.26 14.26
C GLN A 395 -13.96 -5.74 15.73
N GLY A 396 -14.87 -5.23 16.57
CA GLY A 396 -15.01 -5.59 17.99
C GLY A 396 -16.23 -6.47 18.29
N ALA A 397 -16.91 -6.99 17.26
CA ALA A 397 -17.95 -8.01 17.42
C ALA A 397 -17.29 -9.40 17.58
N PRO A 398 -17.79 -10.25 18.50
CA PRO A 398 -17.22 -11.57 18.79
C PRO A 398 -17.58 -12.64 17.75
#